data_AF-P0DMR9-F1
#
_entry.id   AF-P0DMR9-F1
#
_cell.length_a   1.000
_cell.length_b   1.000
_cell.length_c   1.000
_cell.angle_alpha   90.00
_cell.angle_beta   90.00
_cell.angle_gamma   90.00
#
_symmetry.space_group_name_H-M   'P 1'
#
loop_
_entity.id
_entity.type
_entity.pdbx_description
1 polymer ?
#
loop_
_entity_poly.entity_id
_entity_poly.type
_entity_poly.pdbx_seq_one_letter_code
_entity_poly.pdbx_strand_id
1 'polypeptide(L)' 'QRQCERLRDCYKYCMSPKRCTYGTCYCEPSP' A
#
# COMPACT_ATOMS: atom_id res chain seq x y z
N GLN A 1 4.30 2.74 -13.68
CA GLN A 1 4.86 1.89 -12.62
C GLN A 1 3.71 1.54 -11.67
N ARG A 2 3.38 0.25 -11.45
CA ARG A 2 2.38 -0.15 -10.44
C ARG A 2 3.10 -0.21 -9.09
N GLN A 3 2.60 0.49 -8.07
CA GLN A 3 3.20 0.51 -6.73
C GLN A 3 2.98 -0.81 -5.98
N CYS A 4 1.93 -1.56 -6.32
CA CYS A 4 1.63 -2.84 -5.68
C CYS A 4 0.92 -3.83 -6.62
N GLU A 5 1.10 -5.12 -6.35
CA GLU A 5 0.21 -6.17 -6.87
C GLU A 5 -0.59 -6.81 -5.74
N ARG A 6 -0.01 -6.83 -4.54
CA ARG A 6 -0.60 -7.33 -3.31
C ARG A 6 -0.45 -6.29 -2.21
N LEU A 7 -1.30 -6.37 -1.18
CA LEU A 7 -1.21 -5.48 -0.01
C LEU A 7 0.19 -5.49 0.63
N ARG A 8 0.84 -6.65 0.62
CA ARG A 8 2.23 -6.84 1.08
C ARG A 8 3.20 -5.85 0.43
N ASP A 9 3.06 -5.56 -0.85
CA ASP A 9 4.01 -4.70 -1.58
C ASP A 9 3.96 -3.26 -1.04
N CYS A 10 2.82 -2.86 -0.49
CA CYS A 10 2.62 -1.55 0.11
C CYS A 10 3.36 -1.34 1.44
N TYR A 11 3.74 -2.41 2.15
CA TYR A 11 4.53 -2.29 3.39
C TYR A 11 5.90 -1.64 3.17
N LYS A 12 6.40 -1.61 1.93
CA LYS A 12 7.65 -0.91 1.58
C LYS A 12 7.49 0.61 1.54
N TYR A 13 6.27 1.10 1.33
CA TYR A 13 5.97 2.51 1.16
C TYR A 13 5.22 3.10 2.35
N CYS A 14 4.54 2.26 3.14
CA CYS A 14 3.87 2.69 4.35
C CYS A 14 3.85 1.61 5.42
N MET A 15 3.92 2.03 6.69
CA MET A 15 3.89 1.12 7.84
C MET A 15 2.53 0.42 8.01
N SER A 16 1.43 1.09 7.64
CA SER A 16 0.06 0.58 7.80
C SER A 16 -0.69 0.57 6.47
N PRO A 17 -0.33 -0.32 5.52
CA PRO A 17 -1.06 -0.42 4.26
C PRO A 17 -2.46 -0.99 4.49
N LYS A 18 -3.48 -0.26 4.06
CA LYS A 18 -4.90 -0.62 4.20
C LYS A 18 -5.42 -1.44 3.03
N ARG A 19 -5.14 -0.97 1.81
CA ARG A 19 -5.57 -1.64 0.57
C ARG A 19 -4.57 -1.39 -0.56
N CYS A 20 -4.46 -2.35 -1.46
CA CYS A 20 -3.84 -2.18 -2.77
C CYS A 20 -4.94 -2.26 -3.83
N THR A 21 -5.07 -1.25 -4.69
CA THR A 21 -6.10 -1.23 -5.75
C THR A 21 -5.54 -0.60 -7.01
N TYR A 22 -5.73 -1.25 -8.17
CA TYR A 22 -5.21 -0.80 -9.47
C TYR A 22 -3.71 -0.45 -9.47
N GLY A 23 -2.92 -1.13 -8.63
CA GLY A 23 -1.51 -0.83 -8.47
C GLY A 23 -1.19 0.42 -7.66
N THR A 24 -2.14 0.91 -6.87
CA THR A 24 -1.96 2.02 -5.94
C THR A 24 -2.13 1.55 -4.51
N CYS A 25 -1.18 1.91 -3.65
CA CYS A 25 -1.23 1.65 -2.22
C CYS A 25 -2.03 2.73 -1.51
N TYR A 26 -2.99 2.32 -0.68
CA TYR A 26 -3.70 3.20 0.22
C TYR A 26 -3.28 2.85 1.63
N CYS A 27 -2.68 3.81 2.30
CA CYS A 27 -2.11 3.64 3.62
C CYS A 27 -3.03 4.31 4.65
N GLU A 28 -3.14 3.73 5.83
CA GLU A 28 -3.76 4.43 6.94
C GLU A 28 -2.81 5.52 7.45
N PRO A 29 -3.33 6.67 7.90
CA PRO A 29 -2.53 7.57 8.71
C PRO A 29 -2.06 6.78 9.93
N SER A 30 -0.74 6.67 10.10
CA SER A 30 -0.20 6.29 11.39
C SER A 30 -0.65 7.36 12.41
N PRO A 31 -1.10 6.96 13.61
CA PRO A 31 -1.59 7.89 14.63
C PRO A 31 -0.56 8.94 15.02
#